data_AF-A0A6P4HYP4-F1
#
_entry.id   AF-A0A6P4HYP4-F1
#
_cell.length_a   1.000
_cell.length_b   1.000
_cell.length_c   1.000
_cell.angle_alpha   90.00
_cell.angle_beta   90.00
_cell.angle_gamma   90.00
#
_symmetry.space_group_name_H-M   'P 1'
#
loop_
_entity.id
_entity.type
_entity.pdbx_description
1 polymer ?
#
loop_
_entity_poly.entity_id
_entity_poly.type
_entity_poly.pdbx_seq_one_letter_code
_entity_poly.pdbx_strand_id
1 'polypeptide(L)'
;MCSRRILFVELLIVLYNFKQILAAVEFTNVKCTSLDPKFADFEYCIMKSVNRSYKYISAKVKLFKKPITKVKVNVELMKRYSGYKPFLYNVTVDACRFLKNPGSNPIAGYLYGFFRDHSNMNHTCPFDHDLILEKLTINFVNQHVTNVLPFPTGDYLFQSNWLAYDINRAKFSVYWTIS
;
A
#
# COMPACT_ATOMS: atom_id res chain seq x y z
N MET A 1 44.02 5.22 28.73
CA MET A 1 43.72 4.81 27.33
C MET A 1 42.44 3.97 27.18
N CYS A 2 41.96 3.26 28.22
CA CYS A 2 40.75 2.43 28.15
C CYS A 2 39.42 3.23 28.08
N SER A 3 39.26 4.26 28.93
CA SER A 3 38.04 5.08 29.00
C SER A 3 37.68 5.81 27.68
N ARG A 4 38.68 6.28 26.94
CA ARG A 4 38.48 6.99 25.65
C ARG A 4 37.98 6.07 24.53
N ARG A 5 38.25 4.76 24.61
CA ARG A 5 37.74 3.75 23.66
C ARG A 5 36.29 3.37 23.96
N ILE A 6 35.92 3.28 25.24
CA ILE A 6 34.54 2.98 25.67
C ILE A 6 33.60 4.11 25.22
N LEU A 7 33.99 5.37 25.45
CA LEU A 7 33.22 6.54 25.01
C LEU A 7 33.03 6.59 23.49
N PHE A 8 34.02 6.12 22.72
CA PHE A 8 33.94 6.06 21.27
C PHE A 8 32.99 4.97 20.78
N VAL A 9 32.97 3.81 21.46
CA VAL A 9 32.04 2.72 21.18
C VAL A 9 30.60 3.13 21.54
N GLU A 10 30.39 3.78 22.68
CA GLU A 10 29.08 4.33 23.05
C GLU A 10 28.59 5.38 22.05
N LEU A 11 29.47 6.29 21.60
CA LEU A 11 29.14 7.26 20.55
C LEU A 11 28.76 6.57 19.23
N LEU A 12 29.51 5.55 18.82
CA LEU A 12 29.21 4.77 17.61
C LEU A 12 27.87 4.02 17.71
N ILE A 13 27.57 3.45 18.88
CA ILE A 13 26.28 2.81 19.16
C ILE A 13 25.16 3.86 19.09
N VAL A 14 25.32 5.02 19.72
CA VAL A 14 24.32 6.11 19.67
C VAL A 14 24.12 6.60 18.22
N LEU A 15 25.19 6.83 17.46
CA LEU A 15 25.12 7.25 16.06
C LEU A 15 24.49 6.18 15.15
N TYR A 16 24.76 4.90 15.42
CA TYR A 16 24.13 3.77 14.71
C TYR A 16 22.62 3.72 14.97
N ASN A 17 22.19 3.96 16.22
CA ASN A 17 20.78 4.03 16.59
C ASN A 17 20.09 5.28 16.01
N PHE A 18 20.78 6.42 15.91
CA PHE A 18 20.23 7.64 15.30
C PHE A 18 19.87 7.47 13.82
N LYS A 19 20.62 6.64 13.07
CA LYS A 19 20.29 6.35 11.66
C LYS A 19 18.97 5.58 11.48
N GLN A 20 18.44 4.94 12.52
CA GLN A 20 17.23 4.12 12.40
C GLN A 20 15.91 4.91 12.51
N ILE A 21 15.94 6.24 12.76
CA ILE A 21 14.74 6.99 13.16
C ILE A 21 14.09 7.82 12.03
N LEU A 22 14.78 8.08 10.91
CA LEU A 22 14.12 8.71 9.76
C LEU A 22 13.41 7.64 8.90
N ALA A 23 12.08 7.64 8.93
CA ALA A 23 11.30 6.91 7.93
C ALA A 23 11.63 7.50 6.56
N ALA A 24 12.20 6.68 5.67
CA ALA A 24 12.46 7.11 4.30
C ALA A 24 11.14 7.42 3.57
N VAL A 25 10.04 6.75 3.94
CA VAL A 25 8.72 6.94 3.31
C VAL A 25 7.86 7.93 4.10
N GLU A 26 7.18 8.84 3.41
CA GLU A 26 6.13 9.72 3.94
C GLU A 26 4.82 9.60 3.12
N PHE A 27 3.68 9.26 3.74
CA PHE A 27 2.37 9.38 3.07
C PHE A 27 1.96 10.84 2.96
N THR A 28 1.61 11.26 1.75
CA THR A 28 1.24 12.65 1.45
C THR A 28 -0.26 12.81 1.18
N ASN A 29 -0.92 11.81 0.60
CA ASN A 29 -2.36 11.86 0.36
C ASN A 29 -2.95 10.46 0.08
N VAL A 30 -4.25 10.31 0.31
CA VAL A 30 -5.06 9.18 -0.15
C VAL A 30 -6.33 9.71 -0.80
N LYS A 31 -6.68 9.16 -1.97
CA LYS A 31 -7.91 9.47 -2.68
C LYS A 31 -8.63 8.19 -3.03
N CYS A 32 -9.88 8.09 -2.61
CA CYS A 32 -10.78 7.01 -2.99
C CYS A 32 -11.93 7.58 -3.79
N THR A 33 -12.33 6.90 -4.86
CA THR A 33 -13.41 7.32 -5.72
C THR A 33 -14.29 6.12 -6.05
N SER A 34 -15.55 6.17 -5.67
CA SER A 34 -16.55 5.25 -6.23
C SER A 34 -16.92 5.72 -7.63
N LEU A 35 -16.82 4.81 -8.59
CA LEU A 35 -17.19 5.02 -9.98
C LEU A 35 -18.57 4.43 -10.29
N ASP A 36 -19.09 3.59 -9.40
CA ASP A 36 -20.46 3.09 -9.43
C ASP A 36 -21.02 3.00 -8.00
N PRO A 37 -21.53 4.13 -7.45
CA PRO A 37 -22.04 4.20 -6.08
C PRO A 37 -23.23 3.28 -5.80
N LYS A 38 -23.94 2.80 -6.84
CA LYS A 38 -25.02 1.82 -6.68
C LYS A 38 -24.50 0.39 -6.52
N PHE A 39 -23.23 0.16 -6.82
CA PHE A 39 -22.57 -1.14 -6.69
C PHE A 39 -21.70 -1.21 -5.43
N ALA A 40 -20.86 -0.19 -5.22
CA ALA A 40 -19.98 -0.08 -4.06
C ALA A 40 -19.65 1.37 -3.76
N ASP A 41 -19.48 1.73 -2.49
CA ASP A 41 -19.06 3.07 -2.09
C ASP A 41 -18.13 3.05 -0.87
N PHE A 42 -17.31 4.08 -0.71
CA PHE A 42 -16.39 4.20 0.41
C PHE A 42 -17.10 4.78 1.63
N GLU A 43 -17.25 3.98 2.69
CA GLU A 43 -17.74 4.48 3.97
C GLU A 43 -16.73 5.44 4.60
N TYR A 44 -15.45 5.08 4.50
CA TYR A 44 -14.35 5.97 4.83
C TYR A 44 -13.15 5.67 3.95
N CYS A 45 -12.33 6.70 3.75
CA CYS A 45 -11.03 6.63 3.10
C CYS A 45 -10.17 7.74 3.66
N ILE A 46 -9.33 7.40 4.62
CA ILE A 46 -8.63 8.39 5.44
C ILE A 46 -7.16 8.06 5.54
N MET A 47 -6.36 9.12 5.61
CA MET A 47 -4.99 9.08 6.06
C MET A 47 -4.94 9.80 7.41
N LYS A 48 -4.55 9.08 8.47
CA LYS A 48 -4.49 9.64 9.82
C LYS A 48 -3.04 9.76 10.28
N SER A 49 -2.68 10.95 10.74
CA SER A 49 -1.40 11.24 11.38
C SER A 49 -1.60 11.21 12.90
N VAL A 50 -1.09 10.17 13.57
CA VAL A 50 -1.18 10.09 15.04
C VAL A 50 -0.01 10.82 15.69
N ASN A 51 1.19 10.65 15.14
CA ASN A 51 2.39 11.39 15.51
C ASN A 51 3.35 11.49 14.31
N ARG A 52 4.52 12.12 14.48
CA ARG A 52 5.49 12.34 13.39
C ARG A 52 5.91 11.05 12.67
N SER A 53 6.06 9.95 13.41
CA SER A 53 6.57 8.67 12.89
C SER A 53 5.48 7.61 12.68
N TYR A 54 4.22 7.91 13.05
CA TYR A 54 3.10 7.00 12.92
C TYR A 54 1.95 7.67 12.16
N LYS A 55 1.95 7.39 10.85
CA LYS A 55 0.86 7.68 9.92
C LYS A 55 0.33 6.36 9.38
N TYR A 56 -0.98 6.32 9.11
CA TYR A 56 -1.61 5.16 8.49
C TYR A 56 -2.73 5.56 7.55
N ILE A 57 -3.07 4.62 6.66
CA ILE A 57 -4.23 4.70 5.78
C ILE A 57 -5.24 3.64 6.23
N SER A 58 -6.50 4.05 6.37
CA SER A 58 -7.64 3.13 6.55
C SER A 58 -8.71 3.45 5.51
N ALA A 59 -9.30 2.42 4.91
CA ALA A 59 -10.40 2.54 3.97
C ALA A 59 -11.39 1.40 4.17
N LYS A 60 -12.69 1.71 4.06
CA LYS A 60 -13.76 0.71 4.07
C LYS A 60 -14.69 0.95 2.91
N VAL A 61 -14.97 -0.11 2.17
CA VAL A 61 -15.87 -0.12 1.02
C VAL A 61 -17.11 -0.91 1.39
N LYS A 62 -18.27 -0.26 1.36
CA LYS A 62 -19.58 -0.92 1.42
C LYS A 62 -19.88 -1.54 0.07
N LEU A 63 -20.16 -2.83 0.05
CA LEU A 63 -20.60 -3.53 -1.15
C LEU A 63 -22.12 -3.65 -1.11
N PHE A 64 -22.81 -3.03 -2.06
CA PHE A 64 -24.27 -3.08 -2.15
C PHE A 64 -24.78 -4.25 -2.97
N LYS A 65 -23.93 -4.82 -3.83
CA LYS A 65 -24.23 -6.01 -4.64
C LYS A 65 -23.28 -7.15 -4.29
N LYS A 66 -23.80 -8.13 -3.57
CA LYS A 66 -23.06 -9.30 -3.06
C LYS A 66 -23.83 -10.59 -3.42
N PRO A 67 -23.15 -11.74 -3.60
CA PRO A 67 -21.70 -11.92 -3.59
C PRO A 67 -21.02 -11.46 -4.90
N ILE A 68 -19.75 -11.04 -4.80
CA ILE A 68 -18.91 -10.72 -5.96
C ILE A 68 -18.01 -11.90 -6.29
N THR A 69 -18.19 -12.48 -7.48
CA THR A 69 -17.48 -13.71 -7.91
C THR A 69 -16.38 -13.46 -8.95
N LYS A 70 -16.38 -12.29 -9.61
CA LYS A 70 -15.39 -11.91 -10.63
C LYS A 70 -14.83 -10.54 -10.33
N VAL A 71 -13.55 -10.49 -9.99
CA VAL A 71 -12.82 -9.26 -9.67
C VAL A 71 -11.51 -9.23 -10.46
N LYS A 72 -11.29 -8.15 -11.20
CA LYS A 72 -9.98 -7.80 -11.75
C LYS A 72 -9.50 -6.53 -11.09
N VAL A 73 -8.21 -6.46 -10.77
CA VAL A 73 -7.57 -5.27 -10.23
C VAL A 73 -6.49 -4.85 -11.19
N ASN A 74 -6.59 -3.64 -11.71
CA ASN A 74 -5.50 -3.01 -12.43
C ASN A 74 -4.70 -2.17 -11.43
N VAL A 75 -3.39 -2.37 -11.37
CA VAL A 75 -2.47 -1.61 -10.54
C VAL A 75 -1.49 -0.90 -11.43
N GLU A 76 -1.34 0.40 -11.18
CA GLU A 76 -0.37 1.26 -11.84
C GLU A 76 0.44 2.00 -10.77
N LEU A 77 1.75 1.83 -10.84
CA LEU A 77 2.70 2.56 -10.02
C LEU A 77 3.32 3.66 -10.89
N MET A 78 3.39 4.87 -10.35
CA MET A 78 3.90 6.05 -11.05
C MET A 78 4.93 6.79 -10.19
N LYS A 79 5.91 7.39 -10.84
CA LYS A 79 6.89 8.29 -10.22
C LYS A 79 6.73 9.70 -10.78
N ARG A 80 6.86 10.71 -9.92
CA ARG A 80 6.79 12.11 -10.30
C ARG A 80 8.12 12.60 -10.86
N TYR A 81 8.06 13.16 -12.05
CA TYR A 81 9.10 13.95 -12.69
C TYR A 81 8.48 15.33 -13.04
N SER A 82 8.44 15.73 -14.31
CA SER A 82 7.62 16.85 -14.82
C SER A 82 6.10 16.53 -14.83
N GLY A 83 5.64 15.64 -13.96
CA GLY A 83 4.34 14.97 -13.99
C GLY A 83 4.47 13.52 -13.52
N TYR A 84 3.35 12.87 -13.18
CA TYR A 84 3.36 11.45 -12.87
C TYR A 84 3.54 10.63 -14.15
N LYS A 85 4.59 9.81 -14.19
CA LYS A 85 4.89 8.90 -15.30
C LYS A 85 4.90 7.46 -14.78
N PRO A 86 4.51 6.46 -15.60
CA PRO A 86 4.57 5.06 -15.21
C PRO A 86 5.94 4.64 -14.65
N PHE A 87 5.94 3.86 -13.58
CA PHE A 87 7.12 3.36 -12.89
C PHE A 87 6.95 1.88 -12.52
N LEU A 88 7.83 1.03 -13.04
CA LEU A 88 7.88 -0.44 -12.86
C LEU A 88 6.65 -1.22 -13.33
N TYR A 89 5.47 -0.97 -12.77
CA TYR A 89 4.31 -1.85 -12.91
C TYR A 89 3.07 -1.11 -13.39
N ASN A 90 2.52 -1.59 -14.51
CA ASN A 90 1.14 -1.37 -14.93
C ASN A 90 0.58 -2.74 -15.32
N VAL A 91 -0.13 -3.38 -14.40
CA VAL A 91 -0.55 -4.78 -14.53
C VAL A 91 -2.01 -4.94 -14.14
N THR A 92 -2.71 -5.83 -14.84
CA THR A 92 -4.08 -6.22 -14.51
C THR A 92 -4.09 -7.67 -14.06
N VAL A 93 -4.64 -7.92 -12.88
CA VAL A 93 -4.66 -9.24 -12.24
C VAL A 93 -6.11 -9.66 -12.00
N ASP A 94 -6.45 -10.88 -12.38
CA ASP A 94 -7.69 -11.53 -11.91
C ASP A 94 -7.48 -11.90 -10.44
N ALA A 95 -8.07 -11.11 -9.54
CA ALA A 95 -7.87 -11.25 -8.11
C ALA A 95 -8.45 -12.58 -7.59
N CYS A 96 -9.61 -12.99 -8.11
CA CYS A 96 -10.25 -14.24 -7.70
C CYS A 96 -9.40 -15.47 -8.10
N ARG A 97 -8.78 -15.45 -9.27
CA ARG A 97 -7.84 -16.50 -9.71
C ARG A 97 -6.54 -16.45 -8.91
N PHE A 98 -5.99 -15.25 -8.70
CA PHE A 98 -4.74 -15.05 -7.97
C PHE A 98 -4.85 -15.53 -6.51
N LEU A 99 -5.93 -15.21 -5.80
CA LEU A 99 -6.12 -15.58 -4.39
C LEU A 99 -6.18 -17.11 -4.18
N LYS A 100 -6.54 -17.89 -5.22
CA LYS A 100 -6.50 -19.37 -5.17
C LYS A 100 -5.07 -19.92 -5.21
N ASN A 101 -4.15 -19.21 -5.86
CA ASN A 101 -2.74 -19.57 -5.93
C ASN A 101 -1.86 -18.31 -5.99
N PRO A 102 -1.60 -17.64 -4.85
CA PRO A 102 -0.85 -16.39 -4.82
C PRO A 102 0.58 -16.52 -5.35
N GLY A 103 1.17 -17.72 -5.33
CA GLY A 103 2.50 -17.98 -5.90
C GLY A 103 2.55 -17.97 -7.43
N SER A 104 1.40 -17.96 -8.12
CA SER A 104 1.34 -18.01 -9.59
C SER A 104 1.78 -16.73 -10.31
N ASN A 105 1.79 -15.59 -9.61
CA ASN A 105 2.18 -14.31 -10.17
C ASN A 105 3.03 -13.53 -9.14
N PRO A 106 4.37 -13.51 -9.28
CA PRO A 106 5.26 -12.85 -8.32
C PRO A 106 5.00 -11.34 -8.18
N ILE A 107 4.65 -10.66 -9.28
CA ILE A 107 4.36 -9.21 -9.27
C ILE A 107 3.09 -8.95 -8.46
N ALA A 108 2.03 -9.72 -8.73
CA ALA A 108 0.79 -9.64 -7.96
C ALA A 108 1.03 -10.01 -6.49
N GLY A 109 1.87 -11.01 -6.21
CA GLY A 109 2.30 -11.39 -4.86
C GLY A 109 2.95 -10.24 -4.11
N TYR A 110 3.91 -9.56 -4.73
CA TYR A 110 4.57 -8.38 -4.15
C TYR A 110 3.59 -7.25 -3.85
N LEU A 111 2.73 -6.89 -4.82
CA LEU A 111 1.72 -5.83 -4.65
C LEU A 111 0.68 -6.19 -3.59
N TYR A 112 0.28 -7.46 -3.54
CA TYR A 112 -0.67 -7.97 -2.56
C TYR A 112 -0.09 -7.96 -1.13
N GLY A 113 1.22 -8.16 -0.98
CA GLY A 113 1.92 -8.09 0.31
C GLY A 113 1.70 -6.77 1.06
N PHE A 114 1.53 -5.65 0.35
CA PHE A 114 1.22 -4.36 0.97
C PHE A 114 -0.12 -4.33 1.71
N PHE A 115 -1.10 -5.15 1.29
CA PHE A 115 -2.47 -5.05 1.79
C PHE A 115 -2.91 -6.30 2.57
N ARG A 116 -2.30 -7.45 2.32
CA ARG A 116 -2.72 -8.76 2.85
C ARG A 116 -2.96 -8.75 4.36
N ASP A 117 -1.99 -8.25 5.13
CA ASP A 117 -2.04 -8.33 6.60
C ASP A 117 -2.87 -7.21 7.24
N HIS A 118 -3.26 -6.23 6.44
CA HIS A 118 -4.04 -5.06 6.88
C HIS A 118 -5.45 -5.07 6.28
N SER A 119 -5.86 -6.14 5.61
CA SER A 119 -7.17 -6.21 4.97
C SER A 119 -7.90 -7.51 5.24
N ASN A 120 -9.23 -7.48 5.13
CA ASN A 120 -10.06 -8.68 5.13
C ASN A 120 -10.17 -9.32 3.73
N MET A 121 -9.37 -8.88 2.75
CA MET A 121 -9.34 -9.42 1.38
C MET A 121 -8.32 -10.56 1.25
N ASN A 122 -8.23 -11.40 2.28
CA ASN A 122 -7.23 -12.46 2.42
C ASN A 122 -7.75 -13.89 2.22
N HIS A 123 -8.98 -14.00 1.73
CA HIS A 123 -9.62 -15.25 1.37
C HIS A 123 -9.91 -15.27 -0.14
N THR A 124 -10.21 -16.47 -0.67
CA THR A 124 -10.64 -16.63 -2.06
C THR A 124 -12.06 -16.09 -2.26
N CYS A 125 -12.36 -15.60 -3.47
CA CYS A 125 -13.73 -15.27 -3.87
C CYS A 125 -14.71 -16.44 -3.63
N PRO A 126 -16.01 -16.17 -3.39
CA PRO A 126 -16.68 -14.87 -3.50
C PRO A 126 -16.40 -13.90 -2.34
N PHE A 127 -16.55 -12.59 -2.62
CA PHE A 127 -16.64 -11.56 -1.58
C PHE A 127 -18.10 -11.26 -1.27
N ASP A 128 -18.54 -11.59 -0.07
CA ASP A 128 -19.92 -11.47 0.43
C ASP A 128 -20.03 -10.57 1.68
N HIS A 129 -18.96 -9.86 2.01
CA HIS A 129 -18.90 -8.86 3.05
C HIS A 129 -18.26 -7.56 2.53
N ASP A 130 -18.34 -6.50 3.32
CA ASP A 130 -17.69 -5.24 3.00
C ASP A 130 -16.17 -5.39 3.03
N LEU A 131 -15.46 -4.61 2.21
CA LEU A 131 -13.99 -4.70 2.10
C LEU A 131 -13.35 -3.67 3.02
N ILE A 132 -12.36 -4.09 3.79
CA ILE A 132 -11.72 -3.28 4.82
C ILE A 132 -10.21 -3.35 4.60
N LEU A 133 -9.57 -2.18 4.56
CA LEU A 133 -8.15 -1.97 4.73
C LEU A 133 -7.99 -1.13 6.01
N GLU A 134 -7.39 -1.68 7.05
CA GLU A 134 -7.32 -1.04 8.34
C GLU A 134 -5.87 -0.82 8.77
N LYS A 135 -5.54 0.43 9.08
CA LYS A 135 -4.25 0.86 9.63
C LYS A 135 -3.05 0.37 8.82
N LEU A 136 -3.08 0.50 7.49
CA LEU A 136 -1.89 0.32 6.68
C LEU A 136 -0.85 1.37 7.08
N THR A 137 0.15 0.96 7.86
CA THR A 137 1.11 1.88 8.47
C THR A 137 2.24 2.23 7.54
N ILE A 138 2.80 3.42 7.75
CA ILE A 138 3.95 3.89 6.98
C ILE A 138 5.20 3.03 7.16
N ASN A 139 5.43 2.51 8.37
CA ASN A 139 6.57 1.64 8.65
C ASN A 139 6.48 0.32 7.89
N PHE A 140 5.27 -0.24 7.76
CA PHE A 140 5.03 -1.46 6.99
C PHE A 140 5.30 -1.24 5.50
N VAL A 141 4.82 -0.13 4.94
CA VAL A 141 5.11 0.24 3.54
C VAL A 141 6.60 0.50 3.34
N ASN A 142 7.25 1.20 4.27
CA ASN A 142 8.68 1.48 4.23
C ASN A 142 9.49 0.17 4.10
N GLN A 143 9.21 -0.84 4.91
CA GLN A 143 9.89 -2.14 4.82
C GLN A 143 9.77 -2.79 3.43
N HIS A 144 8.62 -2.68 2.77
CA HIS A 144 8.40 -3.26 1.44
C HIS A 144 9.16 -2.52 0.33
N VAL A 145 9.32 -1.21 0.44
CA VAL A 145 10.00 -0.39 -0.59
C VAL A 145 11.46 -0.09 -0.28
N THR A 146 11.98 -0.51 0.89
CA THR A 146 13.41 -0.39 1.23
C THR A 146 14.10 -1.74 1.33
N ASN A 147 13.46 -2.75 1.92
CA ASN A 147 14.11 -4.04 2.19
C ASN A 147 13.72 -5.14 1.20
N VAL A 148 12.49 -5.13 0.69
CA VAL A 148 12.02 -6.17 -0.25
C VAL A 148 12.33 -5.81 -1.70
N LEU A 149 11.90 -4.63 -2.14
CA LEU A 149 12.25 -4.08 -3.45
C LEU A 149 12.61 -2.60 -3.29
N PRO A 150 13.92 -2.25 -3.25
CA PRO A 150 14.37 -0.89 -3.00
C PRO A 150 13.92 0.09 -4.09
N PHE A 151 13.11 1.08 -3.72
CA PHE A 151 12.71 2.16 -4.61
C PHE A 151 13.66 3.35 -4.44
N PRO A 152 14.01 4.08 -5.53
CA PRO A 152 14.82 5.29 -5.43
C PRO A 152 14.06 6.41 -4.74
N THR A 153 14.77 7.47 -4.30
CA THR A 153 14.13 8.67 -3.74
C THR A 153 13.22 9.37 -4.77
N GLY A 154 12.19 10.04 -4.28
CA GLY A 154 11.24 10.82 -5.08
C GLY A 154 9.78 10.68 -4.63
N ASP A 155 8.88 11.35 -5.36
CA ASP A 155 7.43 11.26 -5.12
C ASP A 155 6.80 10.18 -6.01
N TYR A 156 5.83 9.46 -5.46
CA TYR A 156 5.19 8.32 -6.09
C TYR A 156 3.67 8.36 -5.95
N LEU A 157 3.00 7.67 -6.86
CA LEU A 157 1.57 7.42 -6.86
C LEU A 157 1.32 5.94 -7.14
N PHE A 158 0.67 5.27 -6.21
CA PHE A 158 0.05 3.96 -6.39
C PHE A 158 -1.39 4.19 -6.76
N GLN A 159 -1.82 3.60 -7.86
CA GLN A 159 -3.19 3.67 -8.32
C GLN A 159 -3.70 2.25 -8.54
N SER A 160 -4.83 1.91 -7.93
CA SER A 160 -5.56 0.68 -8.23
C SER A 160 -6.97 0.97 -8.71
N ASN A 161 -7.35 0.33 -9.81
CA ASN A 161 -8.70 0.31 -10.35
C ASN A 161 -9.32 -1.06 -10.09
N TRP A 162 -10.53 -1.07 -9.56
CA TRP A 162 -11.23 -2.27 -9.09
C TRP A 162 -12.41 -2.57 -10.00
N LEU A 163 -12.26 -3.60 -10.81
CA LEU A 163 -13.25 -4.01 -11.79
C LEU A 163 -14.04 -5.21 -11.26
N ALA A 164 -15.36 -5.07 -11.16
CA ALA A 164 -16.26 -6.17 -10.87
C ALA A 164 -17.13 -6.44 -12.10
N TYR A 165 -17.04 -7.68 -12.61
CA TYR A 165 -17.65 -8.07 -13.88
C TYR A 165 -17.23 -7.14 -15.04
N ASP A 166 -15.92 -6.88 -15.14
CA ASP A 166 -15.27 -6.04 -16.16
C ASP A 166 -15.71 -4.56 -16.20
N ILE A 167 -16.49 -4.10 -15.22
CA ILE A 167 -16.86 -2.70 -15.04
C ILE A 167 -16.07 -2.13 -13.88
N ASN A 168 -15.38 -1.02 -14.11
CA ASN A 168 -14.61 -0.31 -13.08
C ASN A 168 -15.56 0.32 -12.05
N ARG A 169 -15.55 -0.19 -10.82
CA ARG A 169 -16.46 0.22 -9.74
C ARG A 169 -15.81 1.22 -8.79
N ALA A 170 -14.49 1.18 -8.64
CA ALA A 170 -13.79 2.02 -7.68
C ALA A 170 -12.33 2.26 -8.09
N LYS A 171 -11.82 3.42 -7.70
CA LYS A 171 -10.42 3.82 -7.86
C LYS A 171 -9.84 4.17 -6.49
N PHE A 172 -8.66 3.66 -6.21
CA PHE A 172 -7.90 3.92 -4.98
C PHE A 172 -6.51 4.43 -5.33
N SER A 173 -6.17 5.61 -4.82
CA SER A 173 -4.91 6.30 -5.10
C SER A 173 -4.20 6.67 -3.81
N VAL A 174 -2.93 6.27 -3.68
CA VAL A 174 -2.06 6.62 -2.55
C VAL A 174 -0.86 7.38 -3.06
N TYR A 175 -0.56 8.50 -2.44
CA TYR A 175 0.59 9.33 -2.73
C TYR A 175 1.59 9.23 -1.58
N TRP A 176 2.87 9.02 -1.90
CA TRP A 176 3.94 9.01 -0.92
C TRP A 176 5.24 9.56 -1.49
N THR A 177 6.14 9.95 -0.59
CA THR A 177 7.48 10.42 -0.90
C THR A 177 8.49 9.48 -0.28
N ILE A 178 9.63 9.27 -0.96
CA ILE A 178 10.81 8.58 -0.43
C ILE A 178 11.95 9.59 -0.36
N SER A 179 12.44 9.91 0.84
CA SER A 179 13.51 10.88 1.16
C SER A 179 14.78 10.23 1.67
#